data_AF-I6V4U5-F1
#
_entry.id   AF-I6V4U5-F1
#
_cell.length_a   1.000
_cell.length_b   1.000
_cell.length_c   1.000
_cell.angle_alpha   90.00
_cell.angle_beta   90.00
_cell.angle_gamma   90.00
#
_symmetry.space_group_name_H-M   'P 1'
#
loop_
_entity.id
_entity.type
_entity.pdbx_description
1 polymer ?
#
loop_
_entity_poly.entity_id
_entity_poly.type
_entity_poly.pdbx_seq_one_letter_code
_entity_poly.pdbx_strand_id
1 'polypeptide(L)'
;AGYPSGSMVDFACDQDGSPILAVSSLAIHSKNLSGNPKCSLLVAKDPEDRTDTVITVYGDAVPVSDEEKDSVRSAYLRRHPDAFWVDFGDFSFLHIKPKAVRYVSGVATALLGSGEFSAAEYKEAKVDPISQFSTPITSHMNKDHANDTKLIVQHSTTVKVDFAYMLDVDSLGFNAKAGYDGSVLKLRIPFPRQAQDRKDVKTLIVEMLQAARASSSDPE
;
A
#
# COMPACT_ATOMS: atom_id res chain seq x y z
N ALA A 1 -32.29 1.43 12.99
CA ALA A 1 -32.43 2.11 11.69
C ALA A 1 -31.61 1.32 10.65
N GLY A 2 -32.07 1.20 9.40
CA GLY A 2 -31.43 0.35 8.37
C GLY A 2 -30.30 1.03 7.58
N TYR A 3 -29.59 1.99 8.19
CA TYR A 3 -28.53 2.75 7.53
C TYR A 3 -27.14 2.13 7.76
N PRO A 4 -26.19 2.32 6.83
CA PRO A 4 -24.79 1.97 7.07
C PRO A 4 -24.15 2.91 8.11
N SER A 5 -23.07 2.45 8.73
CA SER A 5 -22.27 3.23 9.68
C SER A 5 -20.78 3.03 9.37
N GLY A 6 -19.99 4.10 9.50
CA GLY A 6 -18.55 4.07 9.30
C GLY A 6 -17.80 4.36 10.61
N SER A 7 -16.65 3.70 10.79
CA SER A 7 -15.73 3.95 11.89
C SER A 7 -14.29 3.69 11.44
N MET A 8 -13.35 4.44 12.00
CA MET A 8 -11.92 4.13 11.85
C MET A 8 -11.58 2.89 12.66
N VAL A 9 -10.75 2.02 12.09
CA VAL A 9 -10.27 0.79 12.73
C VAL A 9 -8.81 0.55 12.34
N ASP A 10 -8.04 0.03 13.28
CA ASP A 10 -6.73 -0.54 12.99
C ASP A 10 -6.89 -1.99 12.49
N PHE A 11 -6.02 -2.40 11.57
CA PHE A 11 -6.02 -3.77 11.06
C PHE A 11 -4.63 -4.25 10.70
N ALA A 12 -4.48 -5.57 10.58
CA ALA A 12 -3.35 -6.23 9.95
C ALA A 12 -3.89 -7.27 8.96
N CYS A 13 -3.13 -7.69 7.95
CA CYS A 13 -3.53 -8.83 7.12
C CYS A 13 -2.92 -10.12 7.65
N ASP A 14 -3.68 -11.22 7.56
CA ASP A 14 -3.12 -12.57 7.69
C ASP A 14 -2.34 -12.99 6.44
N GLN A 15 -1.88 -14.25 6.40
CA GLN A 15 -1.10 -14.78 5.26
C GLN A 15 -1.91 -14.90 3.97
N ASP A 16 -3.24 -14.97 4.06
CA ASP A 16 -4.16 -15.02 2.91
C ASP A 16 -4.64 -13.61 2.50
N GLY A 17 -4.14 -12.55 3.15
CA GLY A 17 -4.55 -11.17 2.92
C GLY A 17 -5.83 -10.75 3.64
N SER A 18 -6.46 -11.61 4.43
CA SER A 18 -7.71 -11.26 5.13
C SER A 18 -7.43 -10.25 6.25
N PRO A 19 -8.15 -9.10 6.30
CA PRO A 19 -7.99 -8.15 7.40
C PRO A 19 -8.37 -8.77 8.76
N ILE A 20 -7.49 -8.58 9.74
CA ILE A 20 -7.66 -8.88 11.15
C ILE A 20 -7.95 -7.56 11.87
N LEU A 21 -9.06 -7.52 12.59
CA LEU A 21 -9.40 -6.42 13.51
C LEU A 21 -9.25 -6.89 14.95
N ALA A 22 -8.78 -6.03 15.83
CA ALA A 22 -8.93 -6.18 17.28
C ALA A 22 -10.02 -5.23 17.78
N VAL A 23 -11.15 -5.76 18.21
CA VAL A 23 -12.34 -4.97 18.53
C VAL A 23 -12.75 -5.12 19.99
N SER A 24 -13.04 -4.00 20.66
CA SER A 24 -13.60 -4.00 22.02
C SER A 24 -15.10 -4.28 21.96
N SER A 25 -15.63 -5.08 22.88
CA SER A 25 -17.07 -5.34 23.04
C SER A 25 -17.88 -4.07 23.35
N LEU A 26 -17.22 -3.00 23.78
CA LEU A 26 -17.86 -1.71 24.07
C LEU A 26 -18.11 -0.88 22.81
N ALA A 27 -17.33 -1.09 21.74
CA ALA A 27 -17.39 -0.29 20.53
C ALA A 27 -18.68 -0.52 19.72
N ILE A 28 -19.16 0.55 19.08
CA ILE A 28 -20.37 0.52 18.25
C ILE A 28 -20.20 -0.42 17.05
N HIS A 29 -19.04 -0.38 16.37
CA HIS A 29 -18.78 -1.27 15.24
C HIS A 29 -18.79 -2.74 15.64
N SER A 30 -18.35 -3.11 16.86
CA SER A 30 -18.41 -4.49 17.35
C SER A 30 -19.83 -4.99 17.49
N LYS A 31 -20.72 -4.15 18.04
CA LYS A 31 -22.15 -4.43 18.16
C LYS A 31 -22.80 -4.56 16.78
N ASN A 32 -22.43 -3.69 15.84
CA ASN A 32 -22.91 -3.75 14.46
C ASN A 32 -22.49 -5.06 13.78
N LEU A 33 -21.21 -5.44 13.87
CA LEU A 33 -20.68 -6.67 13.26
C LEU A 33 -21.25 -7.94 13.90
N SER A 34 -21.53 -7.93 15.20
CA SER A 34 -22.22 -9.03 15.87
C SER A 34 -23.67 -9.18 15.41
N GLY A 35 -24.37 -8.09 15.13
CA GLY A 35 -25.73 -8.10 14.61
C GLY A 35 -25.84 -8.41 13.11
N ASN A 36 -24.85 -7.98 12.32
CA ASN A 36 -24.73 -8.29 10.90
C ASN A 36 -23.25 -8.33 10.50
N PRO A 37 -22.71 -9.50 10.15
CA PRO A 37 -21.28 -9.65 9.85
C PRO A 37 -20.87 -9.01 8.51
N LYS A 38 -21.83 -8.65 7.65
CA LYS A 38 -21.54 -8.08 6.32
C LYS A 38 -20.97 -6.67 6.46
N CYS A 39 -19.75 -6.49 6.00
CA CYS A 39 -19.04 -5.21 6.13
C CYS A 39 -18.16 -4.93 4.91
N SER A 40 -17.60 -3.72 4.89
CA SER A 40 -16.56 -3.35 3.94
C SER A 40 -15.45 -2.58 4.65
N LEU A 41 -14.20 -2.81 4.26
CA LEU A 41 -13.03 -2.06 4.71
C LEU A 41 -12.50 -1.20 3.55
N LEU A 42 -12.48 0.12 3.74
CA LEU A 42 -11.88 1.07 2.81
C LEU A 42 -10.44 1.34 3.23
N VAL A 43 -9.49 1.22 2.31
CA VAL A 43 -8.07 1.51 2.53
C VAL A 43 -7.61 2.48 1.45
N ALA A 44 -7.21 3.69 1.86
CA ALA A 44 -6.56 4.66 0.98
C ALA A 44 -5.04 4.53 1.15
N LYS A 45 -4.31 4.38 0.04
CA LYS A 45 -2.84 4.31 0.07
C LYS A 45 -2.23 5.60 0.60
N ASP A 46 -2.72 6.74 0.11
CA ASP A 46 -2.47 8.07 0.65
C ASP A 46 -3.82 8.74 0.91
N PRO A 47 -4.26 8.85 2.18
CA PRO A 47 -5.55 9.44 2.53
C PRO A 47 -5.72 10.91 2.11
N GLU A 48 -4.63 11.63 1.92
CA GLU A 48 -4.64 13.06 1.53
C GLU A 48 -4.65 13.24 0.00
N ASP A 49 -4.31 12.19 -0.76
CA ASP A 49 -4.28 12.22 -2.21
C ASP A 49 -5.46 11.45 -2.82
N ARG A 50 -6.53 12.20 -3.13
CA ARG A 50 -7.74 11.68 -3.81
C ARG A 50 -7.48 11.01 -5.16
N THR A 51 -6.33 11.25 -5.78
CA THR A 51 -5.96 10.66 -7.08
C THR A 51 -5.22 9.33 -6.91
N ASP A 52 -4.78 8.97 -5.70
CA ASP A 52 -4.16 7.67 -5.45
C ASP A 52 -5.19 6.54 -5.42
N THR A 53 -4.67 5.33 -5.24
CA THR A 53 -5.44 4.10 -5.21
C THR A 53 -6.18 3.97 -3.88
N VAL A 54 -7.47 3.76 -3.99
CA VAL A 54 -8.36 3.42 -2.89
C VAL A 54 -8.90 2.02 -3.14
N ILE A 55 -8.81 1.17 -2.13
CA ILE A 55 -9.25 -0.23 -2.16
C ILE A 55 -10.42 -0.41 -1.21
N THR A 56 -11.46 -1.11 -1.65
CA THR A 56 -12.59 -1.53 -0.81
C THR A 56 -12.65 -3.05 -0.77
N VAL A 57 -12.45 -3.64 0.40
CA VAL A 57 -12.62 -5.06 0.66
C VAL A 57 -14.03 -5.29 1.19
N TYR A 58 -14.88 -6.00 0.45
CA TYR A 58 -16.20 -6.44 0.91
C TYR A 58 -16.09 -7.84 1.48
N GLY A 59 -16.67 -8.09 2.65
CA GLY A 59 -16.55 -9.38 3.30
C GLY A 59 -17.54 -9.61 4.44
N ASP A 60 -17.36 -10.74 5.10
CA ASP A 60 -18.07 -11.08 6.33
C ASP A 60 -17.05 -11.08 7.49
N ALA A 61 -17.35 -10.36 8.58
CA ALA A 61 -16.57 -10.38 9.81
C ALA A 61 -16.89 -11.65 10.60
N VAL A 62 -15.87 -12.45 10.88
CA VAL A 62 -15.98 -13.74 11.58
C VAL A 62 -15.05 -13.75 12.79
N PRO A 63 -15.51 -14.18 13.98
CA PRO A 63 -14.65 -14.39 15.13
C PRO A 63 -13.49 -15.32 14.82
N VAL A 64 -12.31 -14.99 15.35
CA VAL A 64 -11.14 -15.86 15.31
C VAL A 64 -11.34 -17.01 16.29
N SER A 65 -11.02 -18.24 15.86
CA SER A 65 -11.09 -19.43 16.70
C SER A 65 -10.01 -19.41 17.81
N ASP A 66 -10.23 -20.15 18.90
CA ASP A 66 -9.23 -20.24 19.97
C ASP A 66 -7.91 -20.87 19.46
N GLU A 67 -8.00 -21.78 18.49
CA GLU A 67 -6.84 -22.43 17.87
C GLU A 67 -5.99 -21.45 17.04
N GLU A 68 -6.60 -20.45 16.41
CA GLU A 68 -5.91 -19.47 15.55
C GLU A 68 -5.42 -18.25 16.34
N LYS A 69 -5.91 -18.04 17.56
CA LYS A 69 -5.76 -16.80 18.34
C LYS A 69 -4.32 -16.33 18.49
N ASP A 70 -3.39 -17.21 18.83
CA ASP A 70 -1.98 -16.86 19.01
C ASP A 70 -1.29 -16.43 17.70
N SER A 71 -1.63 -17.11 16.60
CA SER A 71 -1.11 -16.78 15.26
C SER A 71 -1.62 -15.42 14.78
N VAL A 72 -2.91 -15.15 14.99
CA VAL A 72 -3.57 -13.88 14.63
C VAL A 72 -3.04 -12.74 15.48
N ARG A 73 -2.92 -12.94 16.79
CA ARG A 73 -2.32 -11.98 17.72
C ARG A 73 -0.91 -11.60 17.27
N SER A 74 -0.09 -12.59 16.92
CA SER A 74 1.27 -12.36 16.43
C SER A 74 1.28 -11.55 15.12
N ALA A 75 0.36 -11.83 14.19
CA ALA A 75 0.24 -11.07 12.95
C ALA A 75 -0.19 -9.62 13.18
N TYR A 76 -1.15 -9.41 14.08
CA TYR A 76 -1.62 -8.07 14.45
C TYR A 76 -0.52 -7.24 15.12
N LEU A 77 0.19 -7.80 16.10
CA LEU A 77 1.24 -7.10 16.83
C LEU A 77 2.49 -6.83 15.99
N ARG A 78 2.76 -7.60 14.92
CA ARG A 78 3.82 -7.23 13.96
C ARG A 78 3.53 -5.88 13.28
N ARG A 79 2.26 -5.55 13.07
CA ARG A 79 1.84 -4.28 12.45
C ARG A 79 1.64 -3.18 13.49
N HIS A 80 1.16 -3.55 14.68
CA HIS A 80 0.79 -2.67 15.79
C HIS A 80 1.51 -3.10 17.07
N PRO A 81 2.83 -2.86 17.18
CA PRO A 81 3.65 -3.41 18.27
C PRO A 81 3.25 -2.90 19.66
N ASP A 82 2.67 -1.70 19.74
CA ASP A 82 2.28 -1.07 20.99
C ASP A 82 0.84 -1.44 21.44
N ALA A 83 0.15 -2.32 20.71
CA ALA A 83 -1.24 -2.68 20.96
C ALA A 83 -1.43 -3.69 22.11
N PHE A 84 -0.89 -3.40 23.30
CA PHE A 84 -0.98 -4.29 24.47
C PHE A 84 -2.43 -4.54 24.94
N TRP A 85 -3.37 -3.65 24.59
CA TRP A 85 -4.78 -3.77 24.95
C TRP A 85 -5.53 -4.91 24.24
N VAL A 86 -4.93 -5.53 23.20
CA VAL A 86 -5.55 -6.68 22.51
C VAL A 86 -5.73 -7.90 23.42
N ASP A 87 -5.01 -7.94 24.55
CA ASP A 87 -5.10 -9.00 25.57
C ASP A 87 -6.15 -8.72 26.65
N PHE A 88 -6.82 -7.56 26.61
CA PHE A 88 -7.87 -7.24 27.58
C PHE A 88 -9.11 -8.10 27.34
N GLY A 89 -9.82 -8.43 28.42
CA GLY A 89 -10.98 -9.35 28.36
C GLY A 89 -12.17 -8.83 27.56
N ASP A 90 -12.22 -7.53 27.26
CA ASP A 90 -13.23 -6.93 26.38
C ASP A 90 -12.80 -6.90 24.91
N PHE A 91 -11.57 -7.27 24.57
CA PHE A 91 -11.09 -7.32 23.19
C PHE A 91 -11.19 -8.72 22.57
N SER A 92 -11.52 -8.77 21.29
CA SER A 92 -11.57 -10.00 20.50
C SER A 92 -11.03 -9.74 19.09
N PHE A 93 -10.45 -10.77 18.47
CA PHE A 93 -10.03 -10.68 17.08
C PHE A 93 -11.14 -11.14 16.13
N LEU A 94 -11.32 -10.40 15.04
CA LEU A 94 -12.20 -10.76 13.93
C LEU A 94 -11.40 -10.81 12.63
N HIS A 95 -11.70 -11.80 11.78
CA HIS A 95 -11.31 -11.76 10.37
C HIS A 95 -12.41 -11.14 9.53
N ILE A 96 -12.09 -10.21 8.65
CA ILE A 96 -12.94 -9.90 7.50
C ILE A 96 -12.58 -10.91 6.40
N LYS A 97 -13.41 -11.93 6.19
CA LYS A 97 -13.20 -12.91 5.10
C LYS A 97 -13.64 -12.26 3.78
N PRO A 98 -12.71 -11.95 2.85
CA PRO A 98 -13.06 -11.23 1.63
C PRO A 98 -14.03 -12.03 0.75
N LYS A 99 -14.97 -11.32 0.12
CA LYS A 99 -15.87 -11.82 -0.93
C LYS A 99 -15.57 -11.18 -2.28
N ALA A 100 -15.26 -9.89 -2.26
CA ALA A 100 -14.81 -9.13 -3.42
C ALA A 100 -13.88 -8.01 -2.96
N VAL A 101 -12.86 -7.70 -3.76
CA VAL A 101 -11.94 -6.59 -3.53
C VAL A 101 -12.02 -5.66 -4.73
N ARG A 102 -12.46 -4.42 -4.52
CA ARG A 102 -12.51 -3.39 -5.57
C ARG A 102 -11.41 -2.39 -5.38
N TYR A 103 -10.91 -1.83 -6.47
CA TYR A 103 -10.05 -0.67 -6.42
C TYR A 103 -10.50 0.40 -7.41
N VAL A 104 -10.19 1.64 -7.07
CA VAL A 104 -10.24 2.79 -7.97
C VAL A 104 -8.97 3.60 -7.78
N SER A 105 -8.42 4.11 -8.87
CA SER A 105 -7.19 4.91 -8.88
C SER A 105 -7.29 6.01 -9.92
N GLY A 106 -6.63 7.14 -9.70
CA GLY A 106 -6.63 8.26 -10.65
C GLY A 106 -7.97 9.00 -10.74
N VAL A 107 -8.78 9.02 -9.67
CA VAL A 107 -10.04 9.78 -9.65
C VAL A 107 -9.76 11.26 -9.93
N ALA A 108 -10.59 11.87 -10.79
CA ALA A 108 -10.42 13.24 -11.27
C ALA A 108 -9.11 13.51 -12.05
N THR A 109 -8.53 12.46 -12.64
CA THR A 109 -7.41 12.57 -13.58
C THR A 109 -7.78 11.93 -14.91
N ALA A 110 -6.96 12.14 -15.96
CA ALA A 110 -7.13 11.45 -17.24
C ALA A 110 -6.84 9.94 -17.16
N LEU A 111 -6.20 9.46 -16.07
CA LEU A 111 -5.76 8.09 -15.88
C LEU A 111 -6.64 7.35 -14.87
N LEU A 112 -7.96 7.42 -15.03
CA LEU A 112 -8.90 6.67 -14.18
C LEU A 112 -8.79 5.17 -14.46
N GLY A 113 -8.43 4.40 -13.43
CA GLY A 113 -8.44 2.94 -13.46
C GLY A 113 -9.33 2.37 -12.37
N SER A 114 -10.04 1.30 -12.66
CA SER A 114 -10.82 0.56 -11.68
C SER A 114 -10.88 -0.93 -12.04
N GLY A 115 -11.18 -1.74 -11.03
CA GLY A 115 -11.33 -3.19 -11.20
C GLY A 115 -11.87 -3.86 -9.95
N GLU A 116 -12.18 -5.13 -10.09
CA GLU A 116 -12.62 -6.01 -9.01
C GLU A 116 -11.86 -7.34 -9.11
N PHE A 117 -11.51 -7.89 -7.96
CA PHE A 117 -11.00 -9.25 -7.80
C PHE A 117 -11.98 -10.06 -6.97
N SER A 118 -12.19 -11.30 -7.37
CA SER A 118 -12.84 -12.30 -6.53
C SER A 118 -11.97 -12.64 -5.31
N ALA A 119 -12.57 -13.26 -4.29
CA ALA A 119 -11.84 -13.74 -3.13
C ALA A 119 -10.70 -14.72 -3.50
N ALA A 120 -10.89 -15.55 -4.54
CA ALA A 120 -9.90 -16.51 -4.99
C ALA A 120 -8.70 -15.82 -5.66
N GLU A 121 -8.95 -14.89 -6.60
CA GLU A 121 -7.89 -14.13 -7.27
C GLU A 121 -7.10 -13.28 -6.27
N TYR A 122 -7.78 -12.66 -5.31
CA TYR A 122 -7.12 -11.89 -4.25
C TYR A 122 -6.20 -12.76 -3.38
N LYS A 123 -6.67 -13.95 -2.98
CA LYS A 123 -5.89 -14.88 -2.16
C LYS A 123 -4.71 -15.52 -2.91
N GLU A 124 -4.86 -15.76 -4.22
CA GLU A 124 -3.80 -16.35 -5.05
C GLU A 124 -2.65 -15.36 -5.32
N ALA A 125 -2.95 -14.05 -5.30
CA ALA A 125 -1.95 -13.01 -5.48
C ALA A 125 -0.90 -13.04 -4.36
N LYS A 126 0.35 -12.73 -4.74
CA LYS A 126 1.48 -12.66 -3.79
C LYS A 126 1.81 -11.22 -3.47
N VAL A 127 2.07 -10.95 -2.19
CA VAL A 127 2.63 -9.67 -1.77
C VAL A 127 4.02 -9.51 -2.39
N ASP A 128 4.28 -8.36 -3.01
CA ASP A 128 5.60 -8.07 -3.58
C ASP A 128 6.66 -8.04 -2.47
N PRO A 129 7.75 -8.84 -2.58
CA PRO A 129 8.72 -9.01 -1.50
C PRO A 129 9.60 -7.77 -1.27
N ILE A 130 9.66 -6.84 -2.22
CA ILE A 130 10.43 -5.60 -2.13
C ILE A 130 9.62 -4.48 -1.48
N SER A 131 8.29 -4.51 -1.62
CA SER A 131 7.38 -3.48 -1.07
C SER A 131 7.55 -3.20 0.42
N GLN A 132 7.96 -4.20 1.22
CA GLN A 132 8.27 -4.04 2.65
C GLN A 132 9.42 -3.06 2.93
N PHE A 133 10.30 -2.82 1.95
CA PHE A 133 11.42 -1.89 2.05
C PHE A 133 11.09 -0.50 1.46
N SER A 134 9.87 -0.30 0.97
CA SER A 134 9.45 0.94 0.30
C SER A 134 9.73 2.17 1.17
N THR A 135 9.19 2.24 2.38
CA THR A 135 9.36 3.39 3.29
C THR A 135 10.81 3.77 3.59
N PRO A 136 11.71 2.84 4.01
CA PRO A 136 13.10 3.20 4.26
C PRO A 136 13.85 3.60 2.98
N ILE A 137 13.52 3.03 1.81
CA ILE A 137 14.15 3.40 0.54
C ILE A 137 13.71 4.79 0.09
N THR A 138 12.40 5.04 0.02
CA THR A 138 11.86 6.33 -0.42
C THR A 138 12.27 7.46 0.51
N SER A 139 12.24 7.25 1.83
CA SER A 139 12.70 8.25 2.81
C SER A 139 14.16 8.67 2.59
N HIS A 140 15.06 7.70 2.41
CA HIS A 140 16.48 7.99 2.18
C HIS A 140 16.70 8.69 0.84
N MET A 141 16.07 8.19 -0.23
CA MET A 141 16.20 8.79 -1.56
C MET A 141 15.64 10.21 -1.63
N ASN A 142 14.47 10.45 -1.03
CA ASN A 142 13.85 11.77 -1.03
C ASN A 142 14.60 12.79 -0.18
N LYS A 143 15.26 12.36 0.90
CA LYS A 143 16.00 13.26 1.79
C LYS A 143 17.39 13.59 1.24
N ASP A 144 18.13 12.57 0.82
CA ASP A 144 19.57 12.70 0.55
C ASP A 144 19.90 12.71 -0.95
N HIS A 145 18.98 12.23 -1.81
CA HIS A 145 19.23 11.94 -3.23
C HIS A 145 18.13 12.46 -4.18
N ALA A 146 17.38 13.51 -3.80
CA ALA A 146 16.28 14.04 -4.61
C ALA A 146 16.70 14.43 -6.04
N ASN A 147 17.91 14.98 -6.21
CA ASN A 147 18.46 15.31 -7.52
C ASN A 147 18.78 14.07 -8.37
N ASP A 148 19.23 12.98 -7.75
CA ASP A 148 19.48 11.72 -8.46
C ASP A 148 18.15 11.12 -8.95
N THR A 149 17.09 11.15 -8.12
CA THR A 149 15.74 10.74 -8.52
C THR A 149 15.24 11.56 -9.71
N LYS A 150 15.41 12.88 -9.68
CA LYS A 150 15.07 13.77 -10.80
C LYS A 150 15.78 13.35 -12.09
N LEU A 151 17.09 13.14 -12.06
CA LEU A 151 17.87 12.72 -13.24
C LEU A 151 17.37 11.39 -13.80
N ILE A 152 17.11 10.41 -12.93
CA ILE A 152 16.59 9.10 -13.35
C ILE A 152 15.22 9.25 -14.02
N VAL A 153 14.30 10.03 -13.43
CA VAL A 153 12.97 10.28 -14.01
C VAL A 153 13.07 10.95 -15.37
N GLN A 154 13.91 11.99 -15.50
CA GLN A 154 14.11 12.71 -16.76
C GLN A 154 14.68 11.81 -17.85
N HIS A 155 15.67 10.97 -17.50
CA HIS A 155 16.25 10.01 -18.44
C HIS A 155 15.23 8.94 -18.86
N SER A 156 14.50 8.37 -17.90
CA SER A 156 13.58 7.25 -18.14
C SER A 156 12.33 7.64 -18.94
N THR A 157 11.91 8.90 -18.85
CA THR A 157 10.67 9.38 -19.49
C THR A 157 10.90 10.38 -20.61
N THR A 158 12.13 10.89 -20.76
CA THR A 158 12.48 12.03 -21.63
C THR A 158 11.77 13.34 -21.24
N VAL A 159 11.02 13.36 -20.14
CA VAL A 159 10.29 14.55 -19.65
C VAL A 159 11.21 15.37 -18.73
N LYS A 160 11.43 16.64 -19.05
CA LYS A 160 12.18 17.58 -18.20
C LYS A 160 11.33 18.04 -17.01
N VAL A 161 11.37 17.28 -15.92
CA VAL A 161 10.64 17.61 -14.68
C VAL A 161 11.41 18.61 -13.80
N ASP A 162 10.70 19.42 -13.02
CA ASP A 162 11.26 20.41 -12.10
C ASP A 162 11.83 19.75 -10.83
N PHE A 163 11.09 18.79 -10.29
CA PHE A 163 11.45 17.95 -9.14
C PHE A 163 10.88 16.54 -9.32
N ALA A 164 11.39 15.57 -8.55
CA ALA A 164 10.81 14.24 -8.45
C ALA A 164 10.99 13.68 -7.02
N TYR A 165 9.92 13.10 -6.48
CA TYR A 165 9.90 12.42 -5.18
C TYR A 165 9.40 10.99 -5.36
N MET A 166 10.12 10.00 -4.82
CA MET A 166 9.66 8.62 -4.82
C MET A 166 8.50 8.46 -3.84
N LEU A 167 7.41 7.84 -4.30
CA LEU A 167 6.22 7.54 -3.51
C LEU A 167 6.31 6.14 -2.88
N ASP A 168 6.65 5.16 -3.70
CA ASP A 168 6.75 3.76 -3.31
C ASP A 168 7.66 2.97 -4.25
N VAL A 169 8.10 1.80 -3.79
CA VAL A 169 8.98 0.88 -4.51
C VAL A 169 8.41 -0.54 -4.42
N ASP A 170 8.48 -1.27 -5.53
CA ASP A 170 8.21 -2.70 -5.63
C ASP A 170 9.34 -3.38 -6.42
N SER A 171 9.25 -4.69 -6.67
CA SER A 171 10.32 -5.42 -7.34
C SER A 171 10.54 -5.02 -8.80
N LEU A 172 9.58 -4.34 -9.43
CA LEU A 172 9.64 -3.94 -10.83
C LEU A 172 10.05 -2.48 -11.03
N GLY A 173 10.15 -1.68 -9.98
CA GLY A 173 10.46 -0.25 -10.10
C GLY A 173 9.92 0.57 -8.94
N PHE A 174 9.70 1.85 -9.22
CA PHE A 174 9.14 2.78 -8.25
C PHE A 174 8.16 3.75 -8.91
N ASN A 175 7.24 4.27 -8.11
CA ASN A 175 6.39 5.39 -8.51
C ASN A 175 7.00 6.69 -8.00
N ALA A 176 6.96 7.75 -8.81
CA ALA A 176 7.46 9.07 -8.46
C ALA A 176 6.40 10.14 -8.70
N LYS A 177 6.33 11.12 -7.80
CA LYS A 177 5.58 12.36 -7.97
C LYS A 177 6.53 13.42 -8.52
N ALA A 178 6.23 13.96 -9.70
CA ALA A 178 7.10 14.89 -10.40
C ALA A 178 6.37 16.18 -10.76
N GLY A 179 7.05 17.31 -10.63
CA GLY A 179 6.58 18.61 -11.09
C GLY A 179 6.89 18.80 -12.57
N TYR A 180 5.91 19.18 -13.37
CA TYR A 180 6.08 19.48 -14.80
C TYR A 180 5.10 20.57 -15.21
N ASP A 181 5.62 21.67 -15.78
CA ASP A 181 4.84 22.77 -16.34
C ASP A 181 3.76 23.31 -15.38
N GLY A 182 4.17 23.59 -14.13
CA GLY A 182 3.29 24.07 -13.07
C GLY A 182 2.27 23.05 -12.54
N SER A 183 2.28 21.82 -13.08
CA SER A 183 1.42 20.72 -12.68
C SER A 183 2.21 19.62 -11.96
N VAL A 184 1.51 18.69 -11.33
CA VAL A 184 2.12 17.54 -10.67
C VAL A 184 1.59 16.25 -11.29
N LEU A 185 2.49 15.34 -11.64
CA LEU A 185 2.21 14.07 -12.28
C LEU A 185 2.73 12.91 -11.43
N LYS A 186 2.08 11.74 -11.53
CA LYS A 186 2.61 10.47 -11.02
C LYS A 186 3.19 9.70 -12.19
N LEU A 187 4.45 9.30 -12.07
CA LEU A 187 5.21 8.60 -13.10
C LEU A 187 5.67 7.25 -12.57
N ARG A 188 5.44 6.20 -13.35
CA ARG A 188 5.99 4.87 -13.08
C ARG A 188 7.37 4.76 -13.72
N ILE A 189 8.38 4.45 -12.92
CA ILE A 189 9.76 4.26 -13.37
C ILE A 189 10.12 2.78 -13.21
N PRO A 190 10.16 1.99 -14.30
CA PRO A 190 10.54 0.59 -14.22
C PRO A 190 12.05 0.45 -14.00
N PHE A 191 12.44 -0.53 -13.18
CA PHE A 191 13.82 -0.99 -13.18
C PHE A 191 14.15 -1.70 -14.50
N PRO A 192 15.42 -1.74 -14.93
CA PRO A 192 15.82 -2.45 -16.15
C PRO A 192 15.58 -3.97 -16.07
N ARG A 193 15.44 -4.50 -14.85
CA ARG A 193 15.03 -5.88 -14.56
C ARG A 193 14.40 -5.95 -13.16
N GLN A 194 13.75 -7.06 -12.85
CA GLN A 194 13.18 -7.30 -11.52
C GLN A 194 14.29 -7.34 -10.44
N ALA A 195 14.10 -6.58 -9.37
CA ALA A 195 14.93 -6.55 -8.18
C ALA A 195 14.70 -7.82 -7.34
N GLN A 196 15.78 -8.46 -6.91
CA GLN A 196 15.73 -9.72 -6.16
C GLN A 196 15.68 -9.53 -4.64
N ASP A 197 16.31 -8.47 -4.15
CA ASP A 197 16.36 -8.14 -2.72
C ASP A 197 16.61 -6.63 -2.51
N ARG A 198 16.65 -6.20 -1.24
CA ARG A 198 16.88 -4.80 -0.88
C ARG A 198 18.22 -4.25 -1.40
N LYS A 199 19.28 -5.04 -1.41
CA LYS A 199 20.60 -4.61 -1.89
C LYS A 199 20.56 -4.44 -3.40
N ASP A 200 19.85 -5.33 -4.10
CA ASP A 200 19.69 -5.29 -5.54
C ASP A 200 18.88 -4.06 -6.00
N VAL A 201 17.88 -3.61 -5.24
CA VAL A 201 17.20 -2.32 -5.51
C VAL A 201 18.20 -1.16 -5.54
N LYS A 202 19.12 -1.11 -4.57
CA LYS A 202 20.18 -0.08 -4.56
C LYS A 202 21.08 -0.20 -5.80
N THR A 203 21.48 -1.42 -6.18
CA THR A 203 22.28 -1.67 -7.38
C THR A 203 21.59 -1.11 -8.63
N LEU A 204 20.30 -1.39 -8.79
CA LEU A 204 19.50 -0.94 -9.94
C LEU A 204 19.34 0.58 -9.97
N ILE A 205 19.10 1.23 -8.83
CA ILE A 205 19.04 2.70 -8.76
C ILE A 205 20.38 3.34 -9.16
N VAL A 206 21.51 2.77 -8.71
CA VAL A 206 22.85 3.26 -9.09
C VAL A 206 23.11 3.06 -10.58
N GLU A 207 22.75 1.92 -11.15
CA GLU A 207 22.86 1.62 -12.58
C GLU A 207 22.06 2.64 -13.41
N MET A 208 20.80 2.87 -13.06
CA MET A 208 19.94 3.85 -13.72
C MET A 208 20.51 5.28 -13.62
N LEU A 209 21.08 5.64 -12.47
CA LEU A 209 21.72 6.94 -12.29
C LEU A 209 22.97 7.11 -13.17
N GLN A 210 23.78 6.05 -13.30
CA GLN A 210 24.95 6.06 -14.19
C GLN A 210 24.53 6.23 -15.65
N ALA A 211 23.50 5.52 -16.10
CA ALA A 211 22.93 5.67 -17.44
C ALA A 211 22.42 7.10 -17.69
N ALA A 212 21.68 7.67 -16.73
CA ALA A 212 21.19 9.04 -16.81
C ALA A 212 22.34 10.05 -16.94
N ARG A 213 23.40 9.92 -16.14
CA ARG A 213 24.57 10.80 -16.19
C ARG A 213 25.34 10.69 -17.51
N ALA A 214 25.52 9.48 -18.04
CA ALA A 214 26.19 9.27 -19.32
C ALA A 214 25.44 9.96 -20.48
N SER A 215 24.11 9.91 -20.48
CA SER A 215 23.29 10.59 -21.51
C SER A 215 23.31 12.12 -21.41
N SER A 216 23.63 12.67 -20.23
CA SER A 216 23.72 14.12 -20.03
C SER A 216 25.08 14.72 -20.41
N SER A 217 26.09 13.87 -20.61
CA SER A 217 27.47 14.27 -20.96
C SER A 217 27.78 14.28 -22.44
N ASP A 218 26.86 13.85 -23.32
CA ASP A 218 26.97 14.06 -24.76
C ASP A 218 26.46 15.49 -25.09
N PRO A 219 27.34 16.42 -25.50
CA PRO A 219 26.90 17.71 -26.02
C PRO A 219 26.39 17.51 -27.46
N GLU A 220 25.19 18.02 -27.75
CA GLU A 220 24.85 18.45 -29.13
C GLU A 220 25.87 19.48 -29.64
#